data_AF-A0A6A5GBZ3-F1
#
_entry.id   AF-A0A6A5GBZ3-F1
#
_cell.length_a   1.000
_cell.length_b   1.000
_cell.length_c   1.000
_cell.angle_alpha   90.00
_cell.angle_beta   90.00
_cell.angle_gamma   90.00
#
_symmetry.space_group_name_H-M   'P 1'
#
loop_
_entity.id
_entity.type
_entity.pdbx_description
1 polymer ?
#
loop_
_entity_poly.entity_id
_entity_poly.type
_entity_poly.pdbx_seq_one_letter_code
_entity_poly.pdbx_strand_id
1 'polypeptide(L)'
;MLYPFVFGILALSAVFYLSTLNEFYTESQLVITKESSFRRYISSELEARARLGNHLFELSSLIGIARSLNRTPVFFLADAGYKWCLKDTKKTAPGLADQFLVINRAVPKTIRNTVFHTRCCIYEDPRVLSNIEDEHIHLTGKFYQSYKYFEGMRDEQLSWLKESPAEFPGLPKSDAETHVMCVHVRRGDFLIAGFQASDAHFIRNAVEYIMEKENTEKTQRTVVYFGDDHEFMKSIFDDTNLGKDNISKNITHVISQNSPSDDMLYSKSNCEVFLLSASQSTFGWWLGYFSINNKVYYMDMRVNYVGAYVVIELGLRQVELSVQEIHKPVQKGITMCVQPVYYYSQWQNIVLYIEAWRAQGATRFIVFYHSSTKDTRKVLDYYQDLGVIELRPWPSFGSLPNDIADKYPSIDNSAYIFAQFLALNLCILEIQTTIGAAIDFDEIAVPLNGTTLDYATKEMTGTNVGALEFENNYVSMNPPIYTSDFSGVSSPTFYSKVGPQKVKSIFGKTPPPASLKFLDTFNMCEKRSLNEGTCHSATCKSDMDAVHEWVYDRTEGVFLAGEY
;
A
#
# COMPACT_ATOMS: atom_id res chain seq x y z
N MET A 1 -48.81 -6.41 11.49
CA MET A 1 -47.74 -5.39 11.54
C MET A 1 -47.21 -5.40 12.97
N LEU A 2 -46.04 -5.93 13.35
CA LEU A 2 -44.86 -6.39 12.58
C LEU A 2 -44.25 -5.30 11.70
N TYR A 3 -43.27 -4.56 12.23
CA TYR A 3 -41.84 -4.86 12.06
C TYR A 3 -41.00 -4.31 13.26
N PRO A 4 -39.77 -4.81 13.57
CA PRO A 4 -39.05 -4.56 14.83
C PRO A 4 -37.60 -4.01 14.65
N PHE A 5 -36.76 -4.20 15.68
CA PHE A 5 -35.34 -3.77 15.87
C PHE A 5 -35.18 -2.29 16.30
N VAL A 6 -34.29 -1.93 17.24
CA VAL A 6 -32.93 -2.45 17.55
C VAL A 6 -32.73 -2.78 19.04
N PHE A 7 -31.96 -3.83 19.35
CA PHE A 7 -31.41 -4.11 20.68
C PHE A 7 -29.91 -3.78 20.72
N GLY A 8 -29.48 -3.02 21.73
CA GLY A 8 -28.07 -2.89 22.11
C GLY A 8 -27.80 -3.70 23.38
N ILE A 9 -26.77 -4.54 23.38
CA ILE A 9 -26.37 -5.34 24.54
C ILE A 9 -25.04 -4.80 25.09
N LEU A 10 -25.13 -4.13 26.24
CA LEU A 10 -23.99 -3.83 27.10
C LEU A 10 -23.80 -4.99 28.08
N ALA A 11 -22.75 -5.79 27.90
CA ALA A 11 -22.39 -6.85 28.84
C ALA A 11 -21.59 -6.26 30.02
N LEU A 12 -22.27 -6.08 31.16
CA LEU A 12 -21.67 -5.74 32.44
C LEU A 12 -21.39 -7.02 33.25
N SER A 13 -20.14 -7.27 33.63
CA SER A 13 -19.75 -8.38 34.51
C SER A 13 -18.92 -7.92 35.72
N ALA A 14 -19.63 -7.59 36.80
CA ALA A 14 -19.18 -7.87 38.18
C ALA A 14 -19.82 -9.22 38.62
N VAL A 15 -19.46 -9.94 39.68
CA VAL A 15 -18.65 -9.72 40.91
C VAL A 15 -17.98 -11.10 41.23
N PHE A 16 -16.82 -11.24 41.88
CA PHE A 16 -16.54 -11.04 43.32
C PHE A 16 -15.05 -11.33 43.62
N TYR A 17 -14.46 -10.69 44.64
CA TYR A 17 -14.04 -11.35 45.89
C TYR A 17 -13.50 -10.33 46.91
N LEU A 18 -13.96 -10.41 48.16
CA LEU A 18 -13.29 -9.78 49.31
C LEU A 18 -12.21 -10.74 49.85
N SER A 19 -11.04 -10.23 50.22
CA SER A 19 -10.69 -10.07 51.65
C SER A 19 -9.24 -9.63 51.87
N THR A 20 -9.10 -8.85 52.94
CA THR A 20 -7.91 -8.44 53.69
C THR A 20 -6.64 -9.30 53.56
N LEU A 21 -5.48 -8.63 53.52
CA LEU A 21 -4.44 -8.79 54.55
C LEU A 21 -3.54 -7.54 54.61
N ASN A 22 -3.39 -7.01 55.83
CA ASN A 22 -2.37 -6.02 56.18
C ASN A 22 -1.04 -6.75 56.39
N GLU A 23 0.07 -6.25 55.86
CA GLU A 23 1.37 -6.51 56.47
C GLU A 23 2.32 -5.32 56.25
N PHE A 24 2.82 -4.78 57.36
CA PHE A 24 3.82 -3.71 57.39
C PHE A 24 5.19 -4.29 57.09
N TYR A 25 5.95 -3.67 56.19
CA TYR A 25 7.41 -3.75 56.22
C TYR A 25 8.04 -2.37 56.08
N THR A 26 9.06 -2.13 56.89
CA THR A 26 9.63 -0.82 57.22
C THR A 26 10.64 -0.32 56.19
N GLU A 27 10.65 0.99 55.94
CA GLU A 27 11.69 1.65 55.18
C GLU A 27 13.05 1.58 55.90
N SER A 28 14.10 1.16 55.19
CA SER A 28 15.48 1.44 55.57
C SER A 28 16.02 2.59 54.72
N GLN A 29 16.53 3.62 55.39
CA GLN A 29 16.98 4.86 54.74
C GLN A 29 18.28 4.65 53.96
N LEU A 30 18.31 5.11 52.72
CA LEU A 30 19.51 5.12 51.88
C LEU A 30 20.17 6.51 51.90
N VAL A 31 21.44 6.55 52.29
CA VAL A 31 22.22 7.78 52.46
C VAL A 31 22.56 8.39 51.10
N ILE A 32 22.19 9.66 50.89
CA ILE A 32 22.50 10.39 49.65
C ILE A 32 23.84 11.11 49.82
N THR A 33 24.87 10.66 49.09
CA THR A 33 26.08 11.46 48.84
C THR A 33 25.80 12.53 47.78
N LYS A 34 26.43 13.68 47.95
CA LYS A 34 25.98 14.96 47.37
C LYS A 34 26.91 15.42 46.27
N GLU A 35 26.44 15.38 45.03
CA GLU A 35 27.06 16.11 43.92
C GLU A 35 25.97 16.74 43.05
N SER A 36 26.02 18.08 42.94
CA SER A 36 24.93 18.90 42.40
C SER A 36 25.19 19.35 40.98
N SER A 37 24.86 18.48 40.01
CA SER A 37 24.24 18.98 38.78
C SER A 37 22.75 19.20 39.03
N PHE A 38 22.13 20.18 38.36
CA PHE A 38 20.66 20.29 38.34
C PHE A 38 20.12 19.09 37.55
N ARG A 39 19.79 18.01 38.27
CA ARG A 39 19.28 16.77 37.68
C ARG A 39 17.92 17.04 37.06
N ARG A 40 17.88 17.13 35.73
CA ARG A 40 16.63 17.24 34.97
C ARG A 40 16.06 15.85 34.73
N TYR A 41 14.77 15.69 34.96
CA TYR A 41 14.06 14.42 34.87
C TYR A 41 13.06 14.41 33.72
N ILE A 42 12.74 13.21 33.23
CA ILE A 42 11.65 12.98 32.30
C ILE A 42 10.93 11.66 32.61
N SER A 43 9.62 11.66 32.51
CA SER A 43 8.78 10.45 32.55
C SER A 43 7.69 10.55 31.50
N SER A 44 6.98 9.45 31.25
CA SER A 44 5.80 9.46 30.37
C SER A 44 4.64 8.74 31.04
N GLU A 45 3.43 9.10 30.65
CA GLU A 45 2.30 8.16 30.67
C GLU A 45 2.66 7.00 29.73
N LEU A 46 2.50 5.77 30.17
CA LEU A 46 2.82 4.55 29.42
C LEU A 46 1.58 3.68 29.30
N GLU A 47 1.46 2.91 28.22
CA GLU A 47 0.44 1.87 28.08
C GLU A 47 0.89 0.59 28.80
N ALA A 48 1.15 0.71 30.10
CA ALA A 48 1.69 -0.33 30.98
C ALA A 48 0.79 -1.56 31.21
N ARG A 49 -0.29 -1.71 30.43
CA ARG A 49 -1.16 -2.90 30.35
C ARG A 49 -1.05 -3.63 29.01
N ALA A 50 -0.25 -3.12 28.08
CA ALA A 50 0.08 -3.76 26.80
C ALA A 50 1.08 -4.92 26.99
N ARG A 51 1.34 -5.74 25.96
CA ARG A 51 2.28 -6.87 26.09
C ARG A 51 3.75 -6.47 25.93
N LEU A 52 4.67 -7.33 26.38
CA LEU A 52 6.14 -7.21 26.36
C LEU A 52 6.74 -6.38 25.20
N GLY A 53 6.38 -6.66 23.95
CA GLY A 53 6.90 -5.90 22.79
C GLY A 53 6.61 -4.40 22.84
N ASN A 54 5.48 -4.00 23.41
CA ASN A 54 5.12 -2.60 23.65
C ASN A 54 5.88 -2.02 24.84
N HIS A 55 6.03 -2.78 25.94
CA HIS A 55 6.86 -2.38 27.09
C HIS A 55 8.29 -2.05 26.67
N LEU A 56 8.92 -2.93 25.88
CA LEU A 56 10.29 -2.71 25.40
C LEU A 56 10.38 -1.48 24.49
N PHE A 57 9.41 -1.24 23.61
CA PHE A 57 9.36 -0.02 22.78
C PHE A 57 9.24 1.25 23.64
N GLU A 58 8.26 1.29 24.55
CA GLU A 58 8.02 2.45 25.39
C GLU A 58 9.22 2.83 26.24
N LEU A 59 9.86 1.85 26.88
CA LEU A 59 11.02 2.07 27.74
C LEU A 59 12.27 2.44 26.93
N SER A 60 12.53 1.73 25.82
CA SER A 60 13.66 2.03 24.92
C SER A 60 13.59 3.44 24.35
N SER A 61 12.41 3.81 23.86
CA SER A 61 12.16 5.14 23.31
C SER A 61 12.24 6.22 24.38
N LEU A 62 11.71 5.98 25.59
CA LEU A 62 11.82 6.96 26.68
C LEU A 62 13.27 7.20 27.14
N ILE A 63 14.14 6.20 27.12
CA ILE A 63 15.59 6.39 27.32
C ILE A 63 16.19 7.24 26.19
N GLY A 64 15.85 6.95 24.94
CA GLY A 64 16.31 7.71 23.78
C GLY A 64 15.92 9.19 23.83
N ILE A 65 14.63 9.45 24.09
CA ILE A 65 14.08 10.79 24.34
C ILE A 65 14.83 11.46 25.50
N ALA A 66 15.02 10.77 26.63
CA ALA A 66 15.73 11.31 27.78
C ALA A 66 17.18 11.69 27.47
N ARG A 67 17.92 10.83 26.76
CA ARG A 67 19.31 11.10 26.31
C ARG A 67 19.37 12.33 25.39
N SER A 68 18.49 12.41 24.40
CA SER A 68 18.46 13.54 23.44
C SER A 68 18.18 14.91 24.09
N LEU A 69 17.50 14.91 25.25
CA LEU A 69 17.19 16.11 26.05
C LEU A 69 18.13 16.32 27.24
N ASN A 70 19.14 15.45 27.42
CA ASN A 70 20.04 15.41 28.57
C ASN A 70 19.28 15.36 29.92
N ARG A 71 18.33 14.42 30.03
CA ARG A 71 17.48 14.18 31.21
C ARG A 71 17.62 12.74 31.71
N THR A 72 17.39 12.53 33.00
CA THR A 72 17.29 11.19 33.61
C THR A 72 15.88 10.64 33.43
N PRO A 73 15.70 9.42 32.87
CA PRO A 73 14.39 8.80 32.74
C PRO A 73 13.88 8.27 34.09
N VAL A 74 12.60 8.51 34.37
CA VAL A 74 11.94 8.19 35.64
C VAL A 74 10.71 7.32 35.40
N PHE A 75 10.58 6.23 36.15
CA PHE A 75 9.46 5.30 36.05
C PHE A 75 8.64 5.32 37.35
N PHE A 76 7.39 5.79 37.27
CA PHE A 76 6.47 5.87 38.42
C PHE A 76 5.62 4.60 38.51
N LEU A 77 5.64 3.92 39.67
CA LEU A 77 4.78 2.76 39.93
C LEU A 77 3.36 3.22 40.32
N ALA A 78 2.67 3.84 39.35
CA ALA A 78 1.38 4.49 39.56
C ALA A 78 0.25 3.50 39.90
N ASP A 79 0.21 2.33 39.24
CA ASP A 79 -0.80 1.29 39.47
C ASP A 79 -0.24 -0.14 39.29
N ALA A 80 -1.13 -1.14 39.30
CA ALA A 80 -0.79 -2.55 39.09
C ALA A 80 -0.25 -2.85 37.67
N GLY A 81 -0.68 -2.09 36.65
CA GLY A 81 -0.14 -2.17 35.29
C GLY A 81 1.33 -1.75 35.25
N TYR A 82 1.67 -0.58 35.79
CA TYR A 82 3.07 -0.14 35.88
C TYR A 82 3.97 -1.13 36.64
N LYS A 83 3.47 -1.74 37.71
CA LYS A 83 4.17 -2.82 38.43
C LYS A 83 4.37 -4.07 37.56
N TRP A 84 3.39 -4.44 36.76
CA TRP A 84 3.48 -5.57 35.84
C TRP A 84 4.40 -5.28 34.64
N CYS A 85 4.31 -4.11 34.00
CA CYS A 85 5.24 -3.65 32.96
C CYS A 85 6.71 -3.72 33.42
N LEU A 86 7.01 -3.20 34.62
CA LEU A 86 8.36 -3.29 35.17
C LEU A 86 8.79 -4.74 35.45
N LYS A 87 7.89 -5.59 35.94
CA LYS A 87 8.17 -7.02 36.21
C LYS A 87 8.41 -7.82 34.92
N ASP A 88 7.58 -7.61 33.91
CA ASP A 88 7.64 -8.25 32.60
C ASP A 88 8.91 -7.82 31.84
N THR A 89 9.25 -6.54 31.90
CA THR A 89 10.53 -6.01 31.43
C THR A 89 11.69 -6.66 32.17
N LYS A 90 11.72 -6.67 33.52
CA LYS A 90 12.82 -7.27 34.29
C LYS A 90 12.98 -8.78 34.08
N LYS A 91 11.93 -9.50 33.64
CA LYS A 91 12.05 -10.92 33.24
C LYS A 91 12.96 -11.10 32.01
N THR A 92 12.84 -10.17 31.04
CA THR A 92 13.43 -10.29 29.69
C THR A 92 14.69 -9.42 29.54
N ALA A 93 14.61 -8.17 29.96
CA ALA A 93 15.61 -7.11 29.83
C ALA A 93 15.84 -6.37 31.16
N PRO A 94 16.45 -7.01 32.17
CA PRO A 94 16.72 -6.38 33.46
C PRO A 94 17.55 -5.09 33.32
N GLY A 95 18.57 -5.08 32.47
CA GLY A 95 19.43 -3.90 32.26
C GLY A 95 18.71 -2.70 31.68
N LEU A 96 17.60 -2.92 30.94
CA LEU A 96 16.74 -1.86 30.38
C LEU A 96 15.92 -1.21 31.49
N ALA A 97 15.35 -2.03 32.39
CA ALA A 97 14.63 -1.53 33.55
C ALA A 97 15.54 -0.79 34.54
N ASP A 98 16.81 -1.18 34.63
CA ASP A 98 17.80 -0.56 35.51
C ASP A 98 18.33 0.80 34.99
N GLN A 99 17.99 1.20 33.75
CA GLN A 99 18.24 2.56 33.24
C GLN A 99 17.32 3.62 33.89
N PHE A 100 16.25 3.21 34.58
CA PHE A 100 15.23 4.11 35.11
C PHE A 100 15.40 4.39 36.60
N LEU A 101 15.22 5.66 36.98
CA LEU A 101 14.93 6.00 38.38
C LEU A 101 13.49 5.55 38.70
N VAL A 102 13.34 4.38 39.32
CA VAL A 102 12.03 3.84 39.70
C VAL A 102 11.56 4.50 41.01
N ILE A 103 10.34 5.05 41.00
CA ILE A 103 9.73 5.69 42.18
C ILE A 103 8.41 4.99 42.52
N ASN A 104 8.28 4.48 43.75
CA ASN A 104 7.11 3.72 44.21
C ASN A 104 5.92 4.60 44.61
N ARG A 105 5.45 5.47 43.70
CA ARG A 105 4.25 6.30 43.85
C ARG A 105 3.70 6.72 42.48
N ALA A 106 2.47 7.23 42.45
CA ALA A 106 1.93 7.94 41.29
C ALA A 106 2.67 9.28 41.06
N VAL A 107 2.54 9.82 39.84
CA VAL A 107 3.13 11.12 39.46
C VAL A 107 2.56 12.24 40.35
N PRO A 108 3.41 13.06 41.01
CA PRO A 108 2.95 14.19 41.78
C PRO A 108 2.15 15.20 40.94
N LYS A 109 0.98 15.64 41.44
CA LYS A 109 0.09 16.61 40.78
C LYS A 109 0.71 17.99 40.50
N THR A 110 1.89 18.27 41.07
CA THR A 110 2.68 19.48 40.81
C THR A 110 3.45 19.42 39.50
N ILE A 111 3.71 18.22 38.97
CA ILE A 111 4.34 18.01 37.67
C ILE A 111 3.25 18.15 36.61
N ARG A 112 3.51 18.98 35.59
CA ARG A 112 2.54 19.23 34.52
C ARG A 112 2.70 18.23 33.39
N ASN A 113 1.57 17.80 32.86
CA ASN A 113 1.50 17.03 31.62
C ASN A 113 1.99 17.90 30.45
N THR A 114 2.94 17.36 29.70
CA THR A 114 3.53 17.93 28.49
C THR A 114 3.08 17.11 27.30
N VAL A 115 2.40 17.74 26.34
CA VAL A 115 1.97 17.04 25.12
C VAL A 115 3.20 16.75 24.27
N PHE A 116 3.35 15.49 23.90
CA PHE A 116 4.38 14.99 22.99
C PHE A 116 3.76 13.83 22.22
N HIS A 117 3.82 13.90 20.89
CA HIS A 117 3.06 13.10 19.93
C HIS A 117 1.54 13.30 20.00
N THR A 118 0.98 13.85 18.92
CA THR A 118 -0.48 14.01 18.76
C THR A 118 -1.20 12.73 18.31
N ARG A 119 -0.45 11.72 17.85
CA ARG A 119 -0.94 10.41 17.39
C ARG A 119 0.07 9.33 17.77
N CYS A 120 -0.40 8.12 18.04
CA CYS A 120 0.51 6.98 18.27
C CYS A 120 1.44 6.75 17.07
N CYS A 121 2.59 6.16 17.36
CA CYS A 121 3.33 5.31 16.43
C CYS A 121 3.99 6.05 15.24
N ILE A 122 3.83 7.37 15.16
CA ILE A 122 4.63 8.26 14.30
C ILE A 122 5.95 8.57 15.03
N TYR A 123 6.95 9.10 14.32
CA TYR A 123 8.13 9.71 14.94
C TYR A 123 8.03 11.24 14.89
N GLU A 124 8.24 11.90 16.03
CA GLU A 124 8.48 13.33 16.15
C GLU A 124 9.73 13.51 17.00
N ASP A 125 10.53 14.50 16.60
CA ASP A 125 11.87 14.75 17.13
C ASP A 125 11.81 15.23 18.59
N PRO A 126 12.44 14.55 19.55
CA PRO A 126 12.47 14.98 20.95
C PRO A 126 12.89 16.44 21.15
N ARG A 127 13.70 17.00 20.23
CA ARG A 127 14.23 18.37 20.32
C ARG A 127 13.14 19.45 20.30
N VAL A 128 11.89 19.13 19.93
CA VAL A 128 10.74 20.05 20.11
C VAL A 128 10.54 20.46 21.58
N LEU A 129 11.00 19.62 22.52
CA LEU A 129 10.92 19.86 23.96
C LEU A 129 12.14 20.59 24.55
N SER A 130 13.15 20.95 23.74
CA SER A 130 14.43 21.51 24.23
C SER A 130 14.28 22.83 25.00
N ASN A 131 13.25 23.62 24.65
CA ASN A 131 12.98 24.92 25.27
C ASN A 131 12.22 24.81 26.61
N ILE A 132 11.90 23.60 27.08
CA ILE A 132 11.21 23.39 28.36
C ILE A 132 12.24 23.35 29.49
N GLU A 133 12.27 24.42 30.29
CA GLU A 133 13.21 24.60 31.39
C GLU A 133 12.84 23.82 32.67
N ASP A 134 11.59 23.34 32.77
CA ASP A 134 11.06 22.61 33.93
C ASP A 134 12.00 21.48 34.39
N GLU A 135 12.21 21.35 35.70
CA GLU A 135 13.08 20.30 36.27
C GLU A 135 12.59 18.90 35.87
N HIS A 136 11.28 18.68 35.85
CA HIS A 136 10.66 17.40 35.47
C HIS A 136 9.66 17.60 34.34
N ILE A 137 9.87 16.90 33.21
CA ILE A 137 8.89 16.81 32.11
C ILE A 137 8.10 15.50 32.25
N HIS A 138 6.76 15.56 32.22
CA HIS A 138 5.92 14.36 32.15
C HIS A 138 5.14 14.32 30.84
N LEU A 139 5.51 13.41 29.94
CA LEU A 139 4.94 13.29 28.61
C LEU A 139 3.57 12.58 28.63
N THR A 140 2.65 13.00 27.77
CA THR A 140 1.34 12.34 27.57
C THR A 140 1.28 11.38 26.38
N GLY A 141 2.41 11.16 25.69
CA GLY A 141 2.48 10.23 24.56
C GLY A 141 2.47 8.77 25.03
N LYS A 142 1.97 7.86 24.18
CA LYS A 142 1.91 6.41 24.46
C LYS A 142 2.60 5.60 23.37
N PHE A 143 2.97 4.36 23.71
CA PHE A 143 3.56 3.32 22.85
C PHE A 143 4.95 3.62 22.27
N TYR A 144 5.21 4.83 21.77
CA TYR A 144 6.50 5.26 21.22
C TYR A 144 7.16 4.26 20.25
N GLN A 145 6.36 3.64 19.38
CA GLN A 145 6.74 2.56 18.46
C GLN A 145 7.55 3.07 17.25
N SER A 146 8.72 3.67 17.50
CA SER A 146 9.67 4.04 16.47
C SER A 146 11.11 3.83 16.93
N TYR A 147 11.87 3.04 16.17
CA TYR A 147 13.29 2.78 16.47
C TYR A 147 14.15 4.04 16.48
N LYS A 148 13.71 5.10 15.77
CA LYS A 148 14.43 6.37 15.62
C LYS A 148 14.74 7.07 16.95
N TYR A 149 14.00 6.75 18.01
CA TYR A 149 14.32 7.25 19.34
C TYR A 149 15.59 6.63 19.94
N PHE A 150 15.86 5.37 19.62
CA PHE A 150 16.99 4.59 20.12
C PHE A 150 17.88 4.12 18.96
N GLU A 151 17.97 4.93 17.91
CA GLU A 151 18.85 4.71 16.76
C GLU A 151 20.31 4.66 17.23
N GLY A 152 21.06 3.67 16.75
CA GLY A 152 22.42 3.39 17.22
C GLY A 152 22.55 2.65 18.56
N MET A 153 21.49 2.49 19.36
CA MET A 153 21.58 1.87 20.69
C MET A 153 21.53 0.31 20.69
N ARG A 154 21.70 -0.35 19.53
CA ARG A 154 21.42 -1.80 19.41
C ARG A 154 22.27 -2.66 20.33
N ASP A 155 23.56 -2.38 20.44
CA ASP A 155 24.46 -3.20 21.25
C ASP A 155 24.20 -3.01 22.75
N GLU A 156 23.79 -1.81 23.16
CA GLU A 156 23.31 -1.55 24.53
C GLU A 156 22.03 -2.36 24.81
N GLN A 157 21.05 -2.32 23.90
CA GLN A 157 19.80 -3.07 24.03
C GLN A 157 20.04 -4.59 24.12
N LEU A 158 20.98 -5.12 23.34
CA LEU A 158 21.42 -6.52 23.45
C LEU A 158 22.13 -6.84 24.76
N SER A 159 22.89 -5.89 25.32
CA SER A 159 23.57 -6.02 26.62
C SER A 159 22.59 -5.98 27.81
N TRP A 160 21.44 -5.33 27.63
CA TRP A 160 20.39 -5.19 28.63
C TRP A 160 19.45 -6.38 28.74
N LEU A 161 19.37 -7.21 27.69
CA LEU A 161 18.71 -8.51 27.74
C LEU A 161 19.38 -9.42 28.77
N LYS A 162 18.56 -10.23 29.44
CA LYS A 162 19.03 -11.31 30.31
C LYS A 162 19.97 -12.23 29.54
N GLU A 163 20.91 -12.87 30.23
CA GLU A 163 21.74 -13.91 29.64
C GLU A 163 20.86 -15.08 29.14
N SER A 164 21.06 -15.50 27.89
CA SER A 164 20.32 -16.62 27.31
C SER A 164 20.71 -17.93 28.02
N PRO A 165 19.77 -18.84 28.30
CA PRO A 165 20.11 -20.18 28.77
C PRO A 165 20.97 -20.91 27.73
N ALA A 166 21.80 -21.86 28.18
CA ALA A 166 22.72 -22.61 27.32
C ALA A 166 22.00 -23.46 26.24
N GLU A 167 20.77 -23.86 26.55
CA GLU A 167 19.87 -24.64 25.70
C GLU A 167 18.43 -24.14 25.84
N PHE A 168 17.65 -24.29 24.78
CA PHE A 168 16.21 -24.07 24.76
C PHE A 168 15.54 -25.40 24.39
N PRO A 169 15.04 -26.17 25.37
CA PRO A 169 14.48 -27.51 25.12
C PRO A 169 13.40 -27.48 24.03
N GLY A 170 13.49 -28.42 23.10
CA GLY A 170 12.54 -28.52 21.99
C GLY A 170 12.64 -27.40 20.95
N LEU A 171 13.76 -26.69 20.83
CA LEU A 171 14.12 -25.88 19.66
C LEU A 171 15.51 -26.27 19.13
N PRO A 172 15.78 -26.12 17.82
CA PRO A 172 17.13 -26.33 17.27
C PRO A 172 18.09 -25.25 17.78
N LYS A 173 19.39 -25.51 17.71
CA LYS A 173 20.43 -24.52 18.02
C LYS A 173 21.10 -24.07 16.74
N SER A 174 21.44 -22.78 16.62
CA SER A 174 22.36 -22.35 15.56
C SER A 174 23.78 -22.70 15.96
N ASP A 175 24.45 -23.49 15.12
CA ASP A 175 25.82 -23.94 15.33
C ASP A 175 26.57 -24.08 13.99
N ALA A 176 27.66 -24.86 13.95
CA ALA A 176 28.46 -25.05 12.74
C ALA A 176 27.76 -25.88 11.65
N GLU A 177 26.79 -26.73 12.01
CA GLU A 177 26.09 -27.65 11.10
C GLU A 177 24.66 -27.19 10.80
N THR A 178 24.04 -26.44 11.72
CA THR A 178 22.63 -26.04 11.67
C THR A 178 22.45 -24.56 11.37
N HIS A 179 21.75 -24.26 10.28
CA HIS A 179 21.22 -22.92 9.98
C HIS A 179 19.82 -22.78 10.54
N VAL A 180 19.58 -21.73 11.32
CA VAL A 180 18.26 -21.45 11.90
C VAL A 180 17.70 -20.15 11.31
N MET A 181 16.70 -20.31 10.44
CA MET A 181 15.79 -19.24 10.04
C MET A 181 14.66 -19.13 11.07
N CYS A 182 14.18 -17.92 11.32
CA CYS A 182 13.10 -17.67 12.26
C CYS A 182 11.96 -16.90 11.59
N VAL A 183 10.72 -17.22 11.95
CA VAL A 183 9.52 -16.60 11.39
C VAL A 183 8.61 -16.19 12.53
N HIS A 184 8.25 -14.91 12.60
CA HIS A 184 7.20 -14.47 13.52
C HIS A 184 5.86 -14.34 12.79
N VAL A 185 4.84 -14.99 13.34
CA VAL A 185 3.48 -15.12 12.85
C VAL A 185 2.51 -14.46 13.84
N ARG A 186 1.60 -13.61 13.36
CA ARG A 186 0.62 -12.90 14.20
C ARG A 186 -0.76 -12.92 13.58
N ARG A 187 -1.75 -13.42 14.31
CA ARG A 187 -3.13 -13.52 13.82
C ARG A 187 -4.17 -13.04 14.82
N GLY A 188 -4.22 -13.62 16.02
CA GLY A 188 -5.33 -13.52 16.99
C GLY A 188 -6.09 -12.19 16.99
N ASP A 189 -5.59 -11.19 17.74
CA ASP A 189 -6.22 -9.86 17.80
C ASP A 189 -6.02 -9.01 16.53
N PHE A 190 -5.08 -9.35 15.66
CA PHE A 190 -4.86 -8.63 14.39
C PHE A 190 -6.04 -8.84 13.43
N LEU A 191 -6.52 -10.08 13.30
CA LEU A 191 -7.71 -10.43 12.50
C LEU A 191 -8.97 -9.70 13.01
N ILE A 192 -9.10 -9.55 14.33
CA ILE A 192 -10.25 -8.86 14.96
C ILE A 192 -10.16 -7.34 14.77
N ALA A 193 -8.96 -6.77 14.86
CA ALA A 193 -8.72 -5.33 14.73
C ALA A 193 -8.65 -4.82 13.28
N GLY A 194 -8.66 -5.72 12.28
CA GLY A 194 -8.44 -5.37 10.87
C GLY A 194 -6.98 -4.97 10.57
N PHE A 195 -6.03 -5.42 11.39
CA PHE A 195 -4.60 -5.27 11.13
C PHE A 195 -4.11 -6.34 10.15
N GLN A 196 -2.95 -6.11 9.54
CA GLN A 196 -2.38 -7.03 8.56
C GLN A 196 -1.81 -8.27 9.28
N ALA A 197 -2.67 -9.25 9.49
CA ALA A 197 -2.34 -10.55 10.03
C ALA A 197 -1.47 -11.36 9.06
N SER A 198 -0.70 -12.29 9.60
CA SER A 198 0.13 -13.23 8.84
C SER A 198 -0.70 -14.12 7.91
N ASP A 199 -0.30 -14.18 6.65
CA ASP A 199 -0.88 -15.03 5.61
C ASP A 199 0.00 -16.25 5.28
N ALA A 200 -0.63 -17.40 4.99
CA ALA A 200 0.06 -18.67 4.78
C ALA A 200 0.70 -18.79 3.39
N HIS A 201 0.11 -18.17 2.36
CA HIS A 201 0.69 -18.16 1.03
C HIS A 201 1.92 -17.24 0.98
N PHE A 202 1.82 -16.05 1.58
CA PHE A 202 2.97 -15.17 1.77
C PHE A 202 4.11 -15.87 2.54
N ILE A 203 3.82 -16.50 3.69
CA ILE A 203 4.87 -17.16 4.49
C ILE A 203 5.53 -18.29 3.72
N ARG A 204 4.78 -19.17 3.03
CA ARG A 204 5.38 -20.26 2.22
C ARG A 204 6.38 -19.72 1.20
N ASN A 205 5.92 -18.83 0.32
CA ASN A 205 6.75 -18.27 -0.74
C ASN A 205 7.96 -17.49 -0.18
N ALA A 206 7.76 -16.76 0.92
CA ALA A 206 8.83 -15.98 1.55
C ALA A 206 9.87 -16.86 2.23
N VAL A 207 9.47 -17.93 2.92
CA VAL A 207 10.37 -18.91 3.53
C VAL A 207 11.19 -19.61 2.45
N GLU A 208 10.56 -20.12 1.39
CA GLU A 208 11.25 -20.75 0.26
C GLU A 208 12.27 -19.81 -0.40
N TYR A 209 11.85 -18.59 -0.77
CA TYR A 209 12.71 -17.57 -1.36
C TYR A 209 13.90 -17.20 -0.46
N ILE A 210 13.68 -17.02 0.85
CA ILE A 210 14.76 -16.68 1.78
C ILE A 210 15.72 -17.86 1.93
N MET A 211 15.22 -19.09 2.07
CA MET A 211 16.05 -20.29 2.23
C MET A 211 16.89 -20.62 0.98
N GLU A 212 16.41 -20.25 -0.22
CA GLU A 212 17.19 -20.29 -1.45
C GLU A 212 18.24 -19.15 -1.47
N LYS A 213 17.80 -17.91 -1.26
CA LYS A 213 18.65 -16.70 -1.36
C LYS A 213 19.80 -16.64 -0.37
N GLU A 214 19.56 -17.10 0.85
CA GLU A 214 20.55 -17.07 1.94
C GLU A 214 21.66 -18.11 1.74
N ASN A 215 21.44 -19.11 0.87
CA ASN A 215 22.39 -20.11 0.37
C ASN A 215 23.56 -20.46 1.30
N THR A 216 23.24 -21.10 2.42
CA THR A 216 24.21 -21.51 3.45
C THR A 216 24.91 -22.83 3.11
N GLU A 217 26.21 -22.91 3.44
CA GLU A 217 27.01 -24.15 3.39
C GLU A 217 26.66 -25.13 4.52
N LYS A 218 25.89 -24.70 5.52
CA LYS A 218 25.45 -25.55 6.64
C LYS A 218 24.56 -26.69 6.14
N THR A 219 24.81 -27.89 6.67
CA THR A 219 24.21 -29.16 6.22
C THR A 219 22.76 -29.32 6.66
N GLN A 220 22.38 -28.73 7.80
CA GLN A 220 21.01 -28.72 8.30
C GLN A 220 20.43 -27.30 8.18
N ARG A 221 19.15 -27.22 7.77
CA ARG A 221 18.42 -25.95 7.63
C ARG A 221 17.06 -26.11 8.29
N THR A 222 16.78 -25.32 9.33
CA THR A 222 15.54 -25.40 10.10
C THR A 222 14.91 -24.02 10.25
N VAL A 223 13.59 -23.98 10.22
CA VAL A 223 12.75 -22.80 10.36
C VAL A 223 11.99 -22.88 11.67
N VAL A 224 12.13 -21.86 12.53
CA VAL A 224 11.45 -21.77 13.83
C VAL A 224 10.39 -20.69 13.82
N TYR A 225 9.15 -21.08 14.11
CA TYR A 225 7.97 -20.24 14.15
C TYR A 225 7.67 -19.74 15.57
N PHE A 226 7.43 -18.44 15.70
CA PHE A 226 6.95 -17.77 16.92
C PHE A 226 5.61 -17.12 16.63
N GLY A 227 4.59 -17.31 17.47
CA GLY A 227 3.30 -16.70 17.20
C GLY A 227 2.20 -17.06 18.19
N ASP A 228 1.00 -16.57 17.90
CA ASP A 228 -0.19 -16.70 18.75
C ASP A 228 -1.24 -17.71 18.24
N ASP A 229 -1.05 -18.27 17.05
CA ASP A 229 -1.98 -19.20 16.39
C ASP A 229 -1.23 -20.49 15.96
N HIS A 230 -1.12 -21.44 16.88
CA HIS A 230 -0.36 -22.69 16.66
C HIS A 230 -0.99 -23.58 15.59
N GLU A 231 -2.32 -23.59 15.44
CA GLU A 231 -2.99 -24.42 14.43
C GLU A 231 -2.81 -23.82 13.02
N PHE A 232 -2.87 -22.49 12.89
CA PHE A 232 -2.48 -21.85 11.64
C PHE A 232 -1.01 -22.13 11.30
N MET A 233 -0.08 -22.00 12.25
CA MET A 233 1.34 -22.23 11.99
C MET A 233 1.62 -23.67 11.51
N LYS A 234 0.92 -24.68 12.04
CA LYS A 234 0.99 -26.06 11.52
C LYS A 234 0.50 -26.18 10.07
N SER A 235 -0.50 -25.39 9.67
CA SER A 235 -1.08 -25.42 8.32
C SER A 235 -0.23 -24.74 7.23
N ILE A 236 0.93 -24.16 7.60
CA ILE A 236 1.82 -23.48 6.64
C ILE A 236 2.62 -24.52 5.85
N PHE A 237 3.21 -25.51 6.53
CA PHE A 237 3.95 -26.62 5.94
C PHE A 237 3.61 -27.94 6.65
N ASP A 238 3.37 -29.01 5.89
CA ASP A 238 2.86 -30.29 6.42
C ASP A 238 3.81 -30.99 7.42
N ASP A 239 5.12 -30.72 7.36
CA ASP A 239 6.13 -31.25 8.28
C ASP A 239 6.37 -30.35 9.52
N THR A 240 5.50 -29.38 9.78
CA THR A 240 5.61 -28.48 10.93
C THR A 240 5.31 -29.18 12.25
N ASN A 241 6.32 -29.24 13.12
CA ASN A 241 6.25 -29.89 14.44
C ASN A 241 6.14 -28.87 15.59
N LEU A 242 5.55 -29.27 16.71
CA LEU A 242 5.59 -28.49 17.95
C LEU A 242 6.92 -28.70 18.67
N GLY A 243 7.52 -27.62 19.18
CA GLY A 243 8.69 -27.66 20.02
C GLY A 243 8.43 -28.44 21.32
N LYS A 244 9.10 -29.58 21.47
CA LYS A 244 8.99 -30.52 22.59
C LYS A 244 10.33 -31.18 22.85
N ASP A 245 10.54 -31.71 24.05
CA ASP A 245 11.85 -32.20 24.53
C ASP A 245 12.52 -33.31 23.70
N ASN A 246 11.81 -33.93 22.74
CA ASN A 246 12.32 -34.96 21.82
C ASN A 246 12.10 -34.58 20.35
N ILE A 247 12.75 -33.52 19.88
CA ILE A 247 12.87 -33.19 18.46
C ILE A 247 13.86 -34.15 17.78
N SER A 248 13.49 -34.72 16.63
CA SER A 248 14.41 -35.51 15.83
C SER A 248 15.37 -34.58 15.07
N LYS A 249 16.61 -35.03 14.82
CA LYS A 249 17.66 -34.20 14.21
C LYS A 249 17.37 -33.72 12.77
N ASN A 250 16.30 -34.20 12.12
CA ASN A 250 16.00 -33.90 10.72
C ASN A 250 14.68 -33.11 10.55
N ILE A 251 14.28 -32.29 11.52
CA ILE A 251 13.06 -31.47 11.40
C ILE A 251 13.35 -30.13 10.71
N THR A 252 12.62 -29.87 9.63
CA THR A 252 12.68 -28.61 8.85
C THR A 252 11.91 -27.47 9.51
N HIS A 253 10.77 -27.77 10.14
CA HIS A 253 9.82 -26.76 10.62
C HIS A 253 9.39 -27.01 12.08
N VAL A 254 9.61 -26.03 12.96
CA VAL A 254 9.34 -26.13 14.42
C VAL A 254 8.58 -24.92 14.93
N ILE A 255 7.54 -25.10 15.74
CA ILE A 255 6.81 -24.02 16.43
C ILE A 255 7.29 -23.92 17.88
N SER A 256 7.78 -22.76 18.31
CA SER A 256 8.18 -22.53 19.72
C SER A 256 7.00 -22.74 20.67
N GLN A 257 7.23 -23.37 21.81
CA GLN A 257 6.30 -23.46 22.94
C GLN A 257 6.81 -22.71 24.17
N ASN A 258 7.85 -21.88 23.99
CA ASN A 258 8.50 -21.15 25.07
C ASN A 258 7.67 -19.92 25.51
N SER A 259 8.10 -19.25 26.58
CA SER A 259 7.46 -17.98 26.96
C SER A 259 7.96 -16.82 26.08
N PRO A 260 7.18 -15.73 25.92
CA PRO A 260 7.58 -14.59 25.08
C PRO A 260 8.94 -13.96 25.46
N SER A 261 9.34 -14.06 26.71
CA SER A 261 10.66 -13.65 27.20
C SER A 261 11.77 -14.55 26.66
N ASP A 262 11.53 -15.86 26.61
CA ASP A 262 12.52 -16.85 26.23
C ASP A 262 12.66 -16.90 24.70
N ASP A 263 11.58 -16.66 23.93
CA ASP A 263 11.63 -16.47 22.48
C ASP A 263 12.57 -15.30 22.08
N MET A 264 12.56 -14.19 22.84
CA MET A 264 13.50 -13.08 22.62
C MET A 264 14.96 -13.47 22.88
N LEU A 265 15.21 -14.24 23.95
CA LEU A 265 16.55 -14.75 24.28
C LEU A 265 17.02 -15.81 23.28
N TYR A 266 16.10 -16.61 22.75
CA TYR A 266 16.36 -17.56 21.68
C TYR A 266 16.72 -16.82 20.40
N SER A 267 15.96 -15.78 20.03
CA SER A 267 16.23 -15.01 18.81
C SER A 267 17.62 -14.39 18.81
N LYS A 268 18.01 -13.78 19.94
CA LYS A 268 19.36 -13.23 20.19
C LYS A 268 20.49 -14.23 19.92
N SER A 269 20.28 -15.52 20.20
CA SER A 269 21.33 -16.53 20.22
C SER A 269 21.27 -17.55 19.08
N ASN A 270 20.14 -17.64 18.36
CA ASN A 270 19.93 -18.68 17.35
C ASN A 270 19.38 -18.17 16.00
N CYS A 271 18.60 -17.10 15.94
CA CYS A 271 18.00 -16.68 14.66
C CYS A 271 19.04 -15.98 13.77
N GLU A 272 19.59 -16.70 12.79
CA GLU A 272 20.56 -16.16 11.80
C GLU A 272 19.90 -15.27 10.76
N VAL A 273 18.66 -15.60 10.40
CA VAL A 273 17.82 -14.87 9.46
C VAL A 273 16.41 -14.83 10.02
N PHE A 274 15.74 -13.69 9.92
CA PHE A 274 14.42 -13.49 10.49
C PHE A 274 13.40 -13.02 9.45
N LEU A 275 12.19 -13.60 9.44
CA LEU A 275 11.05 -13.17 8.66
C LEU A 275 9.95 -12.63 9.59
N LEU A 276 9.72 -11.32 9.52
CA LEU A 276 8.59 -10.67 10.16
C LEU A 276 7.37 -10.69 9.22
N SER A 277 6.56 -11.75 9.31
CA SER A 277 5.37 -11.93 8.44
C SER A 277 4.15 -11.09 8.81
N ALA A 278 4.25 -10.27 9.87
CA ALA A 278 3.23 -9.33 10.32
C ALA A 278 3.90 -8.09 10.90
N SER A 279 4.28 -7.16 10.02
CA SER A 279 5.18 -6.03 10.33
C SER A 279 4.64 -5.00 11.33
N GLN A 280 3.33 -5.02 11.61
CA GLN A 280 2.72 -4.24 12.70
C GLN A 280 2.95 -4.85 14.10
N SER A 281 3.48 -6.07 14.22
CA SER A 281 3.73 -6.70 15.52
C SER A 281 4.99 -6.15 16.18
N THR A 282 4.82 -5.42 17.27
CA THR A 282 5.94 -4.97 18.11
C THR A 282 6.73 -6.11 18.74
N PHE A 283 6.06 -7.22 19.07
CA PHE A 283 6.74 -8.43 19.57
C PHE A 283 7.64 -9.03 18.49
N GLY A 284 7.12 -9.19 17.27
CA GLY A 284 7.89 -9.68 16.13
C GLY A 284 9.01 -8.73 15.69
N TRP A 285 8.79 -7.41 15.83
CA TRP A 285 9.82 -6.41 15.59
C TRP A 285 11.02 -6.58 16.54
N TRP A 286 10.77 -6.77 17.84
CA TRP A 286 11.83 -7.01 18.83
C TRP A 286 12.55 -8.35 18.61
N LEU A 287 11.82 -9.42 18.26
CA LEU A 287 12.46 -10.69 17.87
C LEU A 287 13.42 -10.49 16.70
N GLY A 288 13.00 -9.77 15.65
CA GLY A 288 13.85 -9.44 14.51
C GLY A 288 15.04 -8.55 14.89
N TYR A 289 14.82 -7.47 15.64
CA TYR A 289 15.86 -6.54 16.09
C TYR A 289 16.97 -7.24 16.90
N PHE A 290 16.58 -8.18 17.76
CA PHE A 290 17.51 -8.97 18.56
C PHE A 290 18.19 -10.10 17.81
N SER A 291 17.66 -10.57 16.67
CA SER A 291 18.23 -11.66 15.87
C SER A 291 19.72 -11.46 15.54
N ILE A 292 20.44 -12.55 15.29
CA ILE A 292 21.86 -12.53 14.98
C ILE A 292 22.08 -11.62 13.76
N ASN A 293 22.99 -10.65 13.90
CA ASN A 293 23.30 -9.63 12.90
C ASN A 293 22.12 -8.76 12.41
N ASN A 294 20.93 -8.84 13.03
CA ASN A 294 19.72 -8.11 12.62
C ASN A 294 19.32 -8.35 11.15
N LYS A 295 19.49 -9.58 10.64
CA LYS A 295 19.20 -9.91 9.23
C LYS A 295 17.70 -10.20 9.04
N VAL A 296 16.91 -9.13 8.95
CA VAL A 296 15.44 -9.18 8.95
C VAL A 296 14.85 -8.92 7.56
N TYR A 297 14.13 -9.91 7.05
CA TYR A 297 13.12 -9.79 6.01
C TYR A 297 11.75 -9.47 6.65
N TYR A 298 10.91 -8.69 5.97
CA TYR A 298 9.60 -8.31 6.51
C TYR A 298 8.57 -8.15 5.40
N MET A 299 7.29 -8.37 5.74
CA MET A 299 6.17 -8.10 4.84
C MET A 299 6.01 -6.59 4.63
N ASP A 300 5.99 -6.12 3.39
CA ASP A 300 5.74 -4.71 3.09
C ASP A 300 4.26 -4.38 3.34
N MET A 301 4.00 -3.53 4.33
CA MET A 301 2.65 -3.11 4.72
C MET A 301 1.92 -2.26 3.67
N ARG A 302 2.64 -1.79 2.65
CA ARG A 302 2.04 -1.08 1.50
C ARG A 302 1.48 -2.05 0.46
N VAL A 303 1.84 -3.33 0.54
CA VAL A 303 1.28 -4.37 -0.31
C VAL A 303 0.14 -5.02 0.46
N ASN A 304 -1.10 -4.71 0.08
CA ASN A 304 -2.24 -5.47 0.56
C ASN A 304 -2.20 -6.89 -0.02
N TYR A 305 -1.52 -7.80 0.67
CA TYR A 305 -1.75 -9.25 0.59
C TYR A 305 -3.11 -9.66 1.22
N VAL A 306 -4.08 -8.74 1.23
CA VAL A 306 -5.48 -9.15 1.29
C VAL A 306 -5.74 -9.84 -0.04
N GLY A 307 -6.05 -11.13 -0.01
CA GLY A 307 -6.55 -11.87 -1.16
C GLY A 307 -7.91 -11.35 -1.58
N ALA A 308 -7.95 -10.13 -2.14
CA ALA A 308 -9.12 -9.55 -2.76
C ALA A 308 -9.33 -10.30 -4.07
N TYR A 309 -10.06 -11.40 -4.02
CA TYR A 309 -10.62 -12.01 -5.21
C TYR A 309 -11.91 -11.27 -5.57
N VAL A 310 -12.00 -10.78 -6.81
CA VAL A 310 -13.28 -10.35 -7.36
C VAL A 310 -14.00 -11.62 -7.81
N VAL A 311 -15.08 -11.98 -7.10
CA VAL A 311 -15.99 -13.04 -7.57
C VAL A 311 -16.91 -12.41 -8.61
N ILE A 312 -16.76 -12.82 -9.87
CA ILE A 312 -17.71 -12.49 -10.92
C ILE A 312 -18.78 -13.59 -10.96
N GLU A 313 -20.02 -13.24 -10.68
CA GLU A 313 -21.17 -14.14 -10.80
C GLU A 313 -21.78 -14.07 -12.20
N LEU A 314 -21.58 -15.13 -12.98
CA LEU A 314 -22.14 -15.32 -14.33
C LEU A 314 -23.25 -16.38 -14.25
N GLY A 315 -24.40 -15.99 -13.72
CA GLY A 315 -25.55 -16.87 -13.51
C GLY A 315 -25.25 -17.93 -12.44
N LEU A 316 -25.09 -19.19 -12.84
CA LEU A 316 -24.72 -20.29 -11.94
C LEU A 316 -23.21 -20.49 -11.79
N ARG A 317 -22.39 -19.73 -12.54
CA ARG A 317 -20.92 -19.88 -12.56
C ARG A 317 -20.29 -18.73 -11.78
N GLN A 318 -19.49 -19.06 -10.78
CA GLN A 318 -18.62 -18.10 -10.10
C GLN A 318 -17.21 -18.20 -10.69
N VAL A 319 -16.59 -17.05 -10.94
CA VAL A 319 -15.19 -16.93 -11.38
C VAL A 319 -14.46 -16.05 -10.38
N GLU A 320 -13.48 -16.61 -9.69
CA GLU A 320 -12.61 -15.88 -8.76
C GLU A 320 -11.42 -15.29 -9.54
N LEU A 321 -11.28 -13.96 -9.50
CA LEU A 321 -10.14 -13.25 -10.09
C LEU A 321 -9.27 -12.66 -8.98
N SER A 322 -8.04 -13.13 -8.84
CA SER A 322 -7.07 -12.56 -7.90
C SER A 322 -6.71 -11.12 -8.27
N VAL A 323 -6.99 -10.17 -7.39
CA VAL A 323 -6.52 -8.78 -7.53
C VAL A 323 -5.13 -8.66 -6.91
N GLN A 324 -4.18 -8.18 -7.71
CA GLN A 324 -2.87 -7.75 -7.23
C GLN A 324 -2.87 -6.22 -7.13
N GLU A 325 -2.50 -5.68 -5.97
CA GLU A 325 -2.25 -4.24 -5.84
C GLU A 325 -0.93 -3.89 -6.55
N ILE A 326 -1.01 -3.28 -7.74
CA ILE A 326 0.17 -2.86 -8.50
C ILE A 326 0.62 -1.48 -8.04
N HIS A 327 1.42 -1.45 -6.97
CA HIS A 327 2.04 -0.23 -6.46
C HIS A 327 3.15 0.25 -7.42
N LYS A 328 2.77 1.01 -8.47
CA LYS A 328 3.71 1.59 -9.43
C LYS A 328 4.37 2.85 -8.84
N PRO A 329 5.70 3.06 -8.97
CA PRO A 329 6.36 4.26 -8.48
C PRO A 329 5.84 5.48 -9.23
N VAL A 330 5.18 6.39 -8.50
CA VAL A 330 4.53 7.58 -9.07
C VAL A 330 5.58 8.58 -9.55
N GLN A 331 5.67 8.77 -10.86
CA GLN A 331 6.53 9.77 -11.49
C GLN A 331 5.84 11.15 -11.48
N LYS A 332 6.60 12.25 -11.35
CA LYS A 332 6.01 13.59 -11.49
C LYS A 332 5.65 13.83 -12.96
N GLY A 333 4.39 14.16 -13.24
CA GLY A 333 3.90 14.45 -14.59
C GLY A 333 2.41 14.18 -14.77
N ILE A 334 1.97 14.25 -16.03
CA ILE A 334 0.65 13.77 -16.48
C ILE A 334 0.82 12.58 -17.44
N THR A 335 0.05 11.51 -17.23
CA THR A 335 -0.16 10.42 -18.19
C THR A 335 -1.39 10.76 -19.01
N MET A 336 -1.22 10.95 -20.31
CA MET A 336 -2.32 11.22 -21.24
C MET A 336 -2.91 9.90 -21.72
N CYS A 337 -4.21 9.74 -21.45
CA CYS A 337 -5.05 8.65 -21.94
C CYS A 337 -5.91 9.17 -23.08
N VAL A 338 -5.66 8.66 -24.28
CA VAL A 338 -6.33 9.11 -25.50
C VAL A 338 -7.17 7.98 -26.09
N GLN A 339 -8.20 8.34 -26.85
CA GLN A 339 -8.99 7.38 -27.61
C GLN A 339 -8.14 6.64 -28.66
N PRO A 340 -8.55 5.44 -29.10
CA PRO A 340 -7.86 4.72 -30.16
C PRO A 340 -7.78 5.50 -31.47
N VAL A 341 -6.61 5.47 -32.11
CA VAL A 341 -6.37 5.99 -33.46
C VAL A 341 -7.06 5.04 -34.46
N TYR A 342 -8.22 5.46 -34.97
CA TYR A 342 -9.09 4.68 -35.86
C TYR A 342 -9.52 5.55 -37.05
N TYR A 343 -9.22 5.12 -38.27
CA TYR A 343 -9.35 5.88 -39.52
C TYR A 343 -8.85 7.34 -39.46
N TYR A 344 -7.74 7.56 -38.74
CA TYR A 344 -7.27 8.91 -38.45
C TYR A 344 -6.37 9.50 -39.55
N SER A 345 -6.76 10.64 -40.12
CA SER A 345 -6.03 11.34 -41.19
C SER A 345 -5.41 12.68 -40.79
N GLN A 346 -5.86 13.27 -39.67
CA GLN A 346 -5.54 14.64 -39.26
C GLN A 346 -4.26 14.71 -38.43
N TRP A 347 -3.12 14.31 -38.99
CA TRP A 347 -1.84 14.22 -38.29
C TRP A 347 -1.40 15.52 -37.60
N GLN A 348 -1.85 16.69 -38.08
CA GLN A 348 -1.59 17.99 -37.48
C GLN A 348 -2.15 18.09 -36.04
N ASN A 349 -3.31 17.48 -35.78
CA ASN A 349 -3.92 17.46 -34.44
C ASN A 349 -3.04 16.69 -33.46
N ILE A 350 -2.44 15.58 -33.88
CA ILE A 350 -1.56 14.76 -33.04
C ILE A 350 -0.31 15.55 -32.64
N VAL A 351 0.29 16.29 -33.58
CA VAL A 351 1.43 17.18 -33.30
C VAL A 351 1.02 18.26 -32.29
N LEU A 352 -0.09 18.95 -32.54
CA LEU A 352 -0.57 20.03 -31.67
C LEU A 352 -0.91 19.51 -30.27
N TYR A 353 -1.60 18.37 -30.16
CA TYR A 353 -1.99 17.73 -28.91
C TYR A 353 -0.76 17.34 -28.08
N ILE A 354 0.20 16.61 -28.67
CA ILE A 354 1.37 16.12 -27.95
C ILE A 354 2.20 17.29 -27.43
N GLU A 355 2.55 18.26 -28.28
CA GLU A 355 3.40 19.37 -27.85
C GLU A 355 2.71 20.32 -26.87
N ALA A 356 1.42 20.59 -27.06
CA ALA A 356 0.68 21.46 -26.16
C ALA A 356 0.46 20.79 -24.78
N TRP A 357 0.21 19.47 -24.72
CA TRP A 357 0.13 18.75 -23.44
C TRP A 357 1.49 18.59 -22.75
N ARG A 358 2.58 18.42 -23.50
CA ARG A 358 3.95 18.46 -22.94
C ARG A 358 4.23 19.80 -22.27
N ALA A 359 3.81 20.91 -22.89
CA ALA A 359 3.90 22.24 -22.28
C ALA A 359 3.05 22.39 -21.00
N GLN A 360 2.02 21.57 -20.81
CA GLN A 360 1.21 21.50 -19.58
C GLN A 360 1.71 20.49 -18.53
N GLY A 361 2.88 19.85 -18.76
CA GLY A 361 3.50 18.91 -17.83
C GLY A 361 3.19 17.43 -18.10
N ALA A 362 2.64 17.09 -19.26
CA ALA A 362 2.54 15.69 -19.68
C ALA A 362 3.93 15.09 -19.97
N THR A 363 4.18 13.92 -19.40
CA THR A 363 5.45 13.19 -19.51
C THR A 363 5.29 11.81 -20.14
N ARG A 364 4.06 11.33 -20.32
CA ARG A 364 3.73 10.01 -20.85
C ARG A 364 2.41 10.06 -21.61
N PHE A 365 2.36 9.38 -22.76
CA PHE A 365 1.17 9.30 -23.60
C PHE A 365 0.93 7.83 -23.95
N ILE A 366 -0.24 7.29 -23.62
CA ILE A 366 -0.63 5.94 -24.04
C ILE A 366 -1.61 6.09 -25.20
N VAL A 367 -1.24 5.57 -26.37
CA VAL A 367 -2.00 5.72 -27.60
C VAL A 367 -2.28 4.33 -28.17
N PHE A 368 -3.55 3.95 -28.17
CA PHE A 368 -4.00 2.72 -28.79
C PHE A 368 -4.14 2.92 -30.31
N TYR A 369 -3.60 2.01 -31.12
CA TYR A 369 -3.52 2.15 -32.56
C TYR A 369 -4.30 1.05 -33.29
N HIS A 370 -5.27 1.45 -34.13
CA HIS A 370 -5.99 0.55 -35.02
C HIS A 370 -5.73 0.89 -36.50
N SER A 371 -6.02 2.11 -36.94
CA SER A 371 -5.83 2.51 -38.35
C SER A 371 -5.64 4.00 -38.56
N SER A 372 -4.76 4.36 -39.51
CA SER A 372 -4.48 5.75 -39.87
C SER A 372 -3.97 5.89 -41.31
N THR A 373 -3.94 7.10 -41.86
CA THR A 373 -3.23 7.33 -43.14
C THR A 373 -1.72 7.13 -42.98
N LYS A 374 -1.00 6.93 -44.09
CA LYS A 374 0.47 6.81 -44.09
C LYS A 374 1.18 8.00 -43.43
N ASP A 375 0.65 9.22 -43.55
CA ASP A 375 1.28 10.41 -42.96
C ASP A 375 0.99 10.56 -41.46
N THR A 376 -0.24 10.25 -41.02
CA THR A 376 -0.55 10.08 -39.60
C THR A 376 0.36 9.03 -38.96
N ARG A 377 0.58 7.90 -39.67
CA ARG A 377 1.43 6.82 -39.19
C ARG A 377 2.87 7.28 -38.97
N LYS A 378 3.47 8.00 -39.92
CA LYS A 378 4.82 8.57 -39.79
C LYS A 378 4.96 9.49 -38.58
N VAL A 379 3.95 10.30 -38.28
CA VAL A 379 3.96 11.21 -37.11
C VAL A 379 3.90 10.42 -35.81
N LEU A 380 3.10 9.36 -35.75
CA LEU A 380 3.04 8.48 -34.59
C LEU A 380 4.35 7.69 -34.40
N ASP A 381 4.91 7.11 -35.46
CA ASP A 381 6.21 6.44 -35.42
C ASP A 381 7.32 7.41 -34.96
N TYR A 382 7.36 8.64 -35.47
CA TYR A 382 8.31 9.69 -35.04
C TYR A 382 8.24 9.98 -33.54
N TYR A 383 7.04 10.14 -32.98
CA TYR A 383 6.89 10.36 -31.54
C TYR A 383 7.16 9.10 -30.70
N GLN A 384 6.99 7.90 -31.27
CA GLN A 384 7.37 6.65 -30.62
C GLN A 384 8.90 6.51 -30.57
N ASP A 385 9.60 6.79 -31.67
CA ASP A 385 11.07 6.76 -31.77
C ASP A 385 11.74 7.78 -30.83
N LEU A 386 11.09 8.92 -30.59
CA LEU A 386 11.51 9.89 -29.56
C LEU A 386 11.22 9.45 -28.11
N GLY A 387 10.53 8.33 -27.91
CA GLY A 387 10.10 7.85 -26.58
C GLY A 387 9.01 8.72 -25.92
N VAL A 388 8.27 9.51 -26.70
CA VAL A 388 7.23 10.41 -26.19
C VAL A 388 5.88 9.70 -26.06
N ILE A 389 5.55 8.80 -27.00
CA ILE A 389 4.31 8.02 -26.97
C ILE A 389 4.56 6.51 -26.87
N GLU A 390 3.71 5.82 -26.13
CA GLU A 390 3.56 4.38 -26.15
C GLU A 390 2.45 3.99 -27.12
N LEU A 391 2.81 3.61 -28.35
CA LEU A 391 1.85 2.94 -29.25
C LEU A 391 1.56 1.54 -28.73
N ARG A 392 0.29 1.28 -28.44
CA ARG A 392 -0.23 -0.04 -28.04
C ARG A 392 -1.13 -0.58 -29.16
N PRO A 393 -1.06 -1.88 -29.51
CA PRO A 393 -1.93 -2.46 -30.52
C PRO A 393 -3.39 -2.38 -30.08
N TRP A 394 -4.29 -2.18 -31.04
CA TRP A 394 -5.73 -2.18 -30.86
C TRP A 394 -6.40 -2.86 -32.06
N PRO A 395 -6.39 -4.20 -32.10
CA PRO A 395 -6.78 -4.96 -33.27
C PRO A 395 -8.29 -4.98 -33.48
N SER A 396 -8.68 -5.33 -34.70
CA SER A 396 -10.03 -5.79 -35.03
C SER A 396 -10.41 -7.03 -34.21
N PHE A 397 -11.70 -7.15 -33.87
CA PHE A 397 -12.30 -8.33 -33.24
C PHE A 397 -12.47 -9.48 -34.24
N GLY A 398 -12.55 -9.16 -35.54
CA GLY A 398 -12.68 -10.13 -36.62
C GLY A 398 -14.14 -10.49 -36.95
N SER A 399 -14.30 -11.38 -37.93
CA SER A 399 -15.62 -11.85 -38.35
C SER A 399 -16.31 -12.67 -37.26
N LEU A 400 -17.61 -12.42 -37.07
CA LEU A 400 -18.47 -13.32 -36.31
C LEU A 400 -18.51 -14.72 -36.96
N PRO A 401 -18.75 -15.80 -36.18
CA PRO A 401 -18.99 -17.14 -36.73
C PRO A 401 -20.05 -17.14 -37.84
N ASN A 402 -19.79 -17.88 -38.92
CA ASN A 402 -20.57 -17.85 -40.16
C ASN A 402 -22.08 -18.15 -39.96
N ASP A 403 -22.44 -18.89 -38.92
CA ASP A 403 -23.82 -19.25 -38.58
C ASP A 403 -24.61 -18.11 -37.91
N ILE A 404 -23.92 -17.07 -37.40
CA ILE A 404 -24.53 -15.87 -36.81
C ILE A 404 -24.14 -14.56 -37.53
N ALA A 405 -23.13 -14.56 -38.39
CA ALA A 405 -22.63 -13.36 -39.08
C ALA A 405 -23.72 -12.58 -39.85
N ASP A 406 -24.63 -13.27 -40.54
CA ASP A 406 -25.73 -12.62 -41.28
C ASP A 406 -26.84 -12.03 -40.37
N LYS A 407 -26.86 -12.38 -39.08
CA LYS A 407 -27.90 -12.00 -38.11
C LYS A 407 -27.54 -10.77 -37.30
N TYR A 408 -26.26 -10.39 -37.26
CA TYR A 408 -25.74 -9.33 -36.40
C TYR A 408 -24.81 -8.39 -37.19
N PRO A 409 -24.73 -7.09 -36.82
CA PRO A 409 -23.79 -6.17 -37.44
C PRO A 409 -22.33 -6.60 -37.17
N SER A 410 -21.45 -6.33 -38.13
CA SER A 410 -19.99 -6.51 -37.93
C SER A 410 -19.51 -5.63 -36.78
N ILE A 411 -18.95 -6.25 -35.74
CA ILE A 411 -18.44 -5.56 -34.54
C ILE A 411 -17.38 -4.53 -34.93
N ASP A 412 -16.52 -4.85 -35.91
CA ASP A 412 -15.42 -3.99 -36.37
C ASP A 412 -15.87 -2.68 -37.02
N ASN A 413 -17.12 -2.57 -37.48
CA ASN A 413 -17.66 -1.32 -38.03
C ASN A 413 -17.98 -0.31 -36.90
N SER A 414 -18.48 -0.80 -35.76
CA SER A 414 -18.84 0.03 -34.60
C SER A 414 -17.78 0.01 -33.49
N ALA A 415 -16.69 -0.75 -33.68
CA ALA A 415 -15.65 -1.01 -32.67
C ALA A 415 -15.10 0.29 -32.06
N TYR A 416 -14.87 1.32 -32.86
CA TYR A 416 -14.44 2.65 -32.42
C TYR A 416 -15.23 3.20 -31.21
N ILE A 417 -16.56 3.03 -31.21
CA ILE A 417 -17.47 3.59 -30.21
C ILE A 417 -17.33 2.88 -28.86
N PHE A 418 -17.22 1.55 -28.86
CA PHE A 418 -17.02 0.77 -27.62
C PHE A 418 -15.56 0.79 -27.16
N ALA A 419 -14.63 0.80 -28.11
CA ALA A 419 -13.20 0.84 -27.89
C ALA A 419 -12.77 2.09 -27.14
N GLN A 420 -13.38 3.26 -27.41
CA GLN A 420 -13.15 4.50 -26.67
C GLN A 420 -13.17 4.28 -25.15
N PHE A 421 -14.27 3.76 -24.61
CA PHE A 421 -14.40 3.56 -23.16
C PHE A 421 -13.46 2.47 -22.63
N LEU A 422 -13.29 1.37 -23.36
CA LEU A 422 -12.43 0.27 -22.93
C LEU A 422 -10.94 0.70 -22.88
N ALA A 423 -10.46 1.33 -23.94
CA ALA A 423 -9.10 1.86 -24.06
C ALA A 423 -8.80 2.91 -22.99
N LEU A 424 -9.72 3.86 -22.76
CA LEU A 424 -9.55 4.86 -21.70
C LEU A 424 -9.48 4.21 -20.30
N ASN A 425 -10.33 3.22 -19.99
CA ASN A 425 -10.24 2.51 -18.71
C ASN A 425 -8.93 1.72 -18.55
N LEU A 426 -8.48 1.03 -19.60
CA LEU A 426 -7.19 0.32 -19.60
C LEU A 426 -6.01 1.29 -19.38
N CYS A 427 -6.02 2.45 -20.03
CA CYS A 427 -5.01 3.48 -19.80
C CYS A 427 -5.06 4.06 -18.39
N ILE A 428 -6.25 4.33 -17.84
CA ILE A 428 -6.42 4.87 -16.47
C ILE A 428 -5.84 3.90 -15.43
N LEU A 429 -6.07 2.59 -15.58
CA LEU A 429 -5.45 1.55 -14.75
C LEU A 429 -3.92 1.44 -14.95
N GLU A 430 -3.40 1.96 -16.05
CA GLU A 430 -1.98 2.04 -16.36
C GLU A 430 -1.28 3.35 -15.98
N ILE A 431 -1.97 4.36 -15.42
CA ILE A 431 -1.35 5.62 -14.97
C ILE A 431 -0.18 5.35 -14.02
N GLN A 432 0.97 5.98 -14.31
CA GLN A 432 2.21 5.87 -13.54
C GLN A 432 2.68 7.22 -12.99
N THR A 433 1.89 8.28 -13.20
CA THR A 433 2.27 9.66 -12.91
C THR A 433 1.38 10.29 -11.85
N THR A 434 1.82 11.41 -11.28
CA THR A 434 1.10 12.15 -10.23
C THR A 434 -0.34 12.50 -10.59
N ILE A 435 -0.62 12.76 -11.87
CA ILE A 435 -1.95 13.02 -12.43
C ILE A 435 -2.10 12.17 -13.69
N GLY A 436 -3.33 11.78 -14.05
CA GLY A 436 -3.66 11.28 -15.39
C GLY A 436 -4.83 12.06 -15.97
N ALA A 437 -4.93 12.11 -17.29
CA ALA A 437 -5.98 12.85 -18.00
C ALA A 437 -6.56 12.01 -19.14
N ALA A 438 -7.88 11.89 -19.19
CA ALA A 438 -8.62 11.21 -20.26
C ALA A 438 -9.26 12.27 -21.18
N ILE A 439 -8.53 12.69 -22.22
CA ILE A 439 -8.84 13.87 -23.04
C ILE A 439 -8.49 13.59 -24.51
N ASP A 440 -9.35 14.03 -25.44
CA ASP A 440 -9.28 13.68 -26.86
C ASP A 440 -8.19 14.42 -27.64
N PHE A 441 -7.77 13.89 -28.80
CA PHE A 441 -6.73 14.45 -29.66
C PHE A 441 -6.99 15.89 -30.15
N ASP A 442 -8.21 16.40 -30.05
CA ASP A 442 -8.60 17.78 -30.40
C ASP A 442 -8.81 18.69 -29.18
N GLU A 443 -8.48 18.23 -27.97
CA GLU A 443 -8.71 18.94 -26.71
C GLU A 443 -7.44 19.21 -25.88
N ILE A 444 -7.43 20.35 -25.20
CA ILE A 444 -6.44 20.72 -24.20
C ILE A 444 -7.08 21.49 -23.04
N ALA A 445 -6.66 21.19 -21.82
CA ALA A 445 -6.92 22.06 -20.67
C ALA A 445 -5.72 23.00 -20.47
N VAL A 446 -5.99 24.30 -20.38
CA VAL A 446 -4.98 25.34 -20.12
C VAL A 446 -5.48 26.22 -18.97
N PRO A 447 -4.81 26.28 -17.81
CA PRO A 447 -5.21 27.15 -16.72
C PRO A 447 -4.83 28.61 -17.02
N LEU A 448 -5.49 29.55 -16.34
CA LEU A 448 -5.17 30.98 -16.44
C LEU A 448 -3.75 31.33 -15.96
N ASN A 449 -3.16 30.51 -15.09
CA ASN A 449 -1.82 30.69 -14.54
C ASN A 449 -1.13 29.33 -14.33
N GLY A 450 0.14 29.23 -14.70
CA GLY A 450 0.96 28.02 -14.51
C GLY A 450 0.66 26.91 -15.53
N THR A 451 1.03 25.68 -15.19
CA THR A 451 0.72 24.48 -16.01
C THR A 451 -0.50 23.74 -15.47
N THR A 452 -1.17 22.95 -16.31
CA THR A 452 -2.27 22.06 -15.87
C THR A 452 -1.82 21.09 -14.78
N LEU A 453 -0.57 20.61 -14.83
CA LEU A 453 0.01 19.79 -13.76
C LEU A 453 0.08 20.55 -12.43
N ASP A 454 0.57 21.79 -12.41
CA ASP A 454 0.67 22.59 -11.18
C ASP A 454 -0.72 22.92 -10.63
N TYR A 455 -1.67 23.28 -11.50
CA TYR A 455 -3.06 23.56 -11.13
C TYR A 455 -3.73 22.32 -10.52
N ALA A 456 -3.69 21.18 -11.21
CA ALA A 456 -4.30 19.94 -10.72
C ALA A 456 -3.66 19.47 -9.41
N THR A 457 -2.33 19.52 -9.31
CA THR A 457 -1.61 19.18 -8.07
C THR A 457 -2.05 20.07 -6.91
N LYS A 458 -2.18 21.38 -7.14
CA LYS A 458 -2.60 22.35 -6.11
C LYS A 458 -4.02 22.10 -5.61
N GLU A 459 -4.99 21.87 -6.51
CA GLU A 459 -6.39 21.69 -6.12
C GLU A 459 -6.65 20.31 -5.47
N MET A 460 -5.87 19.28 -5.82
CA MET A 460 -6.04 17.92 -5.27
C MET A 460 -5.24 17.68 -3.97
N THR A 461 -4.07 18.29 -3.80
CA THR A 461 -3.19 18.02 -2.64
C THR A 461 -3.83 18.43 -1.32
N GLY A 462 -3.96 17.48 -0.40
CA GLY A 462 -4.53 17.72 0.94
C GLY A 462 -6.06 17.80 0.97
N THR A 463 -6.73 17.45 -0.13
CA THR A 463 -8.20 17.39 -0.24
C THR A 463 -8.68 15.94 -0.45
N ASN A 464 -10.00 15.74 -0.41
CA ASN A 464 -10.63 14.46 -0.79
C ASN A 464 -11.07 14.42 -2.27
N VAL A 465 -10.50 15.27 -3.13
CA VAL A 465 -10.86 15.39 -4.55
C VAL A 465 -10.10 14.35 -5.37
N GLY A 466 -10.84 13.38 -5.95
CA GLY A 466 -10.26 12.31 -6.77
C GLY A 466 -10.16 12.62 -8.27
N ALA A 467 -10.85 13.64 -8.77
CA ALA A 467 -10.83 14.05 -10.17
C ALA A 467 -11.24 15.53 -10.32
N LEU A 468 -10.83 16.16 -11.42
CA LEU A 468 -11.22 17.52 -11.80
C LEU A 468 -11.96 17.46 -13.15
N GLU A 469 -13.07 18.20 -13.25
CA GLU A 469 -13.82 18.39 -14.50
C GLU A 469 -13.63 19.84 -14.96
N PHE A 470 -13.48 20.05 -16.27
CA PHE A 470 -13.27 21.37 -16.89
C PHE A 470 -14.44 21.70 -17.83
N GLU A 471 -14.83 22.97 -17.90
CA GLU A 471 -15.83 23.45 -18.85
C GLU A 471 -15.23 23.61 -20.25
N ASN A 472 -15.91 23.05 -21.26
CA ASN A 472 -15.44 23.07 -22.64
C ASN A 472 -15.71 24.41 -23.33
N ASN A 473 -14.66 24.99 -23.92
CA ASN A 473 -14.74 26.16 -24.80
C ASN A 473 -14.25 25.75 -26.20
N TYR A 474 -14.96 26.16 -27.26
CA TYR A 474 -14.62 25.79 -28.63
C TYR A 474 -13.78 26.87 -29.29
N VAL A 475 -12.81 26.42 -30.09
CA VAL A 475 -11.90 27.28 -30.85
C VAL A 475 -11.98 26.92 -32.33
N SER A 476 -12.19 27.93 -33.18
CA SER A 476 -11.92 27.84 -34.62
C SER A 476 -10.63 28.58 -34.94
N MET A 477 -9.94 28.13 -35.98
CA MET A 477 -8.69 28.75 -36.46
C MET A 477 -8.83 29.08 -37.93
N ASN A 478 -8.33 30.25 -38.33
CA ASN A 478 -8.34 30.71 -39.71
C ASN A 478 -6.94 31.20 -40.11
N PRO A 479 -6.24 30.52 -41.06
CA PRO A 479 -6.67 29.33 -41.79
C PRO A 479 -6.78 28.08 -40.89
N PRO A 480 -7.39 26.97 -41.36
CA PRO A 480 -7.47 25.73 -40.58
C PRO A 480 -6.08 25.14 -40.31
N ILE A 481 -5.88 24.50 -39.16
CA ILE A 481 -4.60 23.85 -38.78
C ILE A 481 -4.13 22.74 -39.75
N TYR A 482 -5.02 22.27 -40.63
CA TYR A 482 -4.71 21.31 -41.68
C TYR A 482 -3.84 21.89 -42.83
N THR A 483 -3.53 23.20 -42.84
CA THR A 483 -2.60 23.82 -43.79
C THR A 483 -1.13 23.41 -43.64
N SER A 484 -0.80 22.59 -42.63
CA SER A 484 0.53 22.02 -42.36
C SER A 484 1.62 23.03 -41.94
N ASP A 485 1.38 24.33 -42.07
CA ASP A 485 2.21 25.42 -41.55
C ASP A 485 1.79 25.92 -40.15
N PHE A 486 0.67 25.39 -39.62
CA PHE A 486 0.05 25.76 -38.33
C PHE A 486 -0.27 27.26 -38.18
N SER A 487 -0.30 28.04 -39.27
CA SER A 487 -0.48 29.50 -39.23
C SER A 487 -1.78 29.96 -38.54
N GLY A 488 -2.84 29.13 -38.61
CA GLY A 488 -4.10 29.33 -37.91
C GLY A 488 -4.00 29.45 -36.38
N VAL A 489 -2.98 28.85 -35.75
CA VAL A 489 -2.78 28.88 -34.29
C VAL A 489 -2.52 30.30 -33.77
N SER A 490 -2.04 31.21 -34.62
CA SER A 490 -1.86 32.63 -34.28
C SER A 490 -3.17 33.43 -34.20
N SER A 491 -4.26 32.90 -34.75
CA SER A 491 -5.54 33.61 -34.93
C SER A 491 -6.75 32.79 -34.44
N PRO A 492 -6.78 32.34 -33.17
CA PRO A 492 -7.89 31.57 -32.62
C PRO A 492 -9.14 32.44 -32.41
N THR A 493 -10.30 31.93 -32.79
CA THR A 493 -11.61 32.54 -32.51
C THR A 493 -12.38 31.63 -31.56
N PHE A 494 -12.66 32.13 -30.36
CA PHE A 494 -13.39 31.38 -29.32
C PHE A 494 -14.90 31.55 -29.48
N TYR A 495 -15.66 30.48 -29.30
CA TYR A 495 -17.12 30.51 -29.28
C TYR A 495 -17.70 29.48 -28.30
N SER A 496 -18.88 29.78 -27.76
CA SER A 496 -19.63 28.85 -26.93
C SER A 496 -20.48 27.92 -27.79
N LYS A 497 -20.46 26.63 -27.48
CA LYS A 497 -21.33 25.61 -28.07
C LYS A 497 -21.64 24.59 -26.97
N VAL A 498 -22.92 24.23 -26.81
CA VAL A 498 -23.32 23.24 -25.81
C VAL A 498 -23.09 21.84 -26.40
N GLY A 499 -22.26 21.04 -25.74
CA GLY A 499 -21.97 19.65 -26.06
C GLY A 499 -22.20 18.71 -24.88
N PRO A 500 -22.30 17.39 -25.09
CA PRO A 500 -22.43 16.42 -24.00
C PRO A 500 -21.13 16.30 -23.20
N GLN A 501 -21.24 16.16 -21.87
CA GLN A 501 -20.12 15.80 -20.99
C GLN A 501 -19.59 14.40 -21.32
N LYS A 502 -18.27 14.25 -21.45
CA LYS A 502 -17.64 12.99 -21.89
C LYS A 502 -17.62 11.88 -20.83
N VAL A 503 -17.47 12.24 -19.54
CA VAL A 503 -17.39 11.29 -18.43
C VAL A 503 -18.16 11.80 -17.23
N LYS A 504 -19.23 11.11 -16.81
CA LYS A 504 -20.01 11.45 -15.61
C LYS A 504 -19.64 10.62 -14.37
N SER A 505 -18.92 9.52 -14.55
CA SER A 505 -18.37 8.72 -13.46
C SER A 505 -17.18 7.90 -13.96
N ILE A 506 -16.11 7.86 -13.15
CA ILE A 506 -15.01 6.91 -13.29
C ILE A 506 -15.20 5.92 -12.14
N PHE A 507 -15.14 4.61 -12.42
CA PHE A 507 -15.44 3.53 -11.46
C PHE A 507 -16.84 3.60 -10.81
N GLY A 508 -17.89 3.73 -11.63
CA GLY A 508 -19.26 3.49 -11.19
C GLY A 508 -19.48 2.04 -10.73
N LYS A 509 -20.46 1.80 -9.85
CA LYS A 509 -20.72 0.50 -9.19
C LYS A 509 -21.08 -0.68 -10.12
N THR A 510 -21.24 -0.44 -11.42
CA THR A 510 -21.51 -1.48 -12.43
C THR A 510 -21.24 -0.88 -13.80
N PRO A 511 -20.62 -1.58 -14.76
CA PRO A 511 -20.81 -1.27 -16.17
C PRO A 511 -22.32 -1.36 -16.47
N PRO A 512 -22.96 -0.39 -17.13
CA PRO A 512 -24.32 -0.58 -17.59
C PRO A 512 -24.33 -1.75 -18.59
N PRO A 513 -25.29 -2.69 -18.51
CA PRO A 513 -25.38 -3.76 -19.50
C PRO A 513 -25.55 -3.15 -20.88
N ALA A 514 -24.54 -3.34 -21.75
CA ALA A 514 -24.52 -2.82 -23.10
C ALA A 514 -25.63 -3.50 -23.91
N SER A 515 -26.79 -2.85 -24.00
CA SER A 515 -27.92 -3.38 -24.75
C SER A 515 -27.57 -3.38 -26.23
N LEU A 516 -27.49 -4.57 -26.85
CA LEU A 516 -27.34 -4.72 -28.29
C LEU A 516 -28.42 -3.94 -29.07
N LYS A 517 -29.60 -3.71 -28.46
CA LYS A 517 -30.66 -2.88 -29.04
C LYS A 517 -30.26 -1.41 -29.26
N PHE A 518 -29.33 -0.87 -28.47
CA PHE A 518 -28.76 0.46 -28.70
C PHE A 518 -27.83 0.45 -29.92
N LEU A 519 -27.00 -0.59 -30.05
CA LEU A 519 -26.15 -0.83 -31.21
C LEU A 519 -26.98 -1.03 -32.49
N ASP A 520 -28.02 -1.86 -32.45
CA ASP A 520 -28.95 -2.07 -33.56
C ASP A 520 -29.62 -0.75 -33.98
N THR A 521 -30.08 0.05 -33.01
CA THR A 521 -30.72 1.35 -33.28
C THR A 521 -29.72 2.33 -33.90
N PHE A 522 -28.47 2.37 -33.41
CA PHE A 522 -27.41 3.20 -33.97
C PHE A 522 -27.07 2.79 -35.40
N ASN A 523 -26.89 1.49 -35.65
CA ASN A 523 -26.56 0.94 -36.96
C ASN A 523 -27.74 1.08 -37.97
N MET A 524 -28.99 1.17 -37.48
CA MET A 524 -30.14 1.57 -38.29
C MET A 524 -30.14 3.06 -38.65
N CYS A 525 -29.72 3.95 -37.74
CA CYS A 525 -29.51 5.37 -38.04
C CYS A 525 -28.34 5.60 -39.01
N GLU A 526 -27.24 4.86 -38.84
CA GLU A 526 -26.08 4.86 -39.72
C GLU A 526 -26.46 4.45 -41.16
N LYS A 527 -27.20 3.34 -41.32
CA LYS A 527 -27.78 2.94 -42.61
C LYS A 527 -28.72 3.99 -43.21
N ARG A 528 -29.34 4.87 -42.41
CA ARG A 528 -30.09 6.02 -42.92
C ARG A 528 -29.16 7.14 -43.39
N SER A 529 -28.17 7.54 -42.58
CA SER A 529 -27.21 8.59 -42.93
C SER A 529 -26.43 8.30 -44.22
N LEU A 530 -26.05 7.02 -44.44
CA LEU A 530 -25.46 6.53 -45.69
C LEU A 530 -26.39 6.76 -46.90
N ASN A 531 -27.69 6.46 -46.76
CA ASN A 531 -28.68 6.70 -47.82
C ASN A 531 -29.01 8.19 -48.03
N GLU A 532 -28.72 9.05 -47.05
CA GLU A 532 -28.90 10.51 -47.10
C GLU A 532 -27.61 11.26 -47.52
N GLY A 533 -26.52 10.53 -47.81
CA GLY A 533 -25.26 11.11 -48.29
C GLY A 533 -24.46 11.89 -47.24
N THR A 534 -24.73 11.68 -45.95
CA THR A 534 -24.10 12.41 -44.83
C THR A 534 -23.08 11.55 -44.10
N CYS A 535 -21.94 11.30 -44.74
CA CYS A 535 -20.85 10.47 -44.21
C CYS A 535 -19.79 11.25 -43.43
N HIS A 536 -19.51 10.83 -42.18
CA HIS A 536 -18.43 11.38 -41.35
C HIS A 536 -17.86 10.31 -40.39
N SER A 537 -16.54 10.06 -40.45
CA SER A 537 -15.79 9.15 -39.56
C SER A 537 -16.11 7.65 -39.76
N ALA A 538 -15.94 6.84 -38.71
CA ALA A 538 -16.03 5.37 -38.68
C ALA A 538 -17.29 4.76 -39.32
N THR A 539 -18.38 5.53 -39.44
CA THR A 539 -19.68 5.11 -39.98
C THR A 539 -19.69 4.83 -41.49
N CYS A 540 -18.60 5.13 -42.20
CA CYS A 540 -18.49 4.92 -43.64
C CYS A 540 -17.21 4.17 -44.00
N LYS A 541 -16.91 3.08 -43.27
CA LYS A 541 -15.70 2.24 -43.43
C LYS A 541 -15.40 1.88 -44.89
N SER A 542 -16.39 1.37 -45.65
CA SER A 542 -16.23 1.01 -47.06
C SER A 542 -15.78 2.18 -47.95
N ASP A 543 -16.27 3.38 -47.64
CA ASP A 543 -16.00 4.57 -48.43
C ASP A 543 -14.65 5.17 -48.02
N MET A 544 -14.32 5.14 -46.72
CA MET A 544 -13.01 5.49 -46.20
C MET A 544 -11.91 4.59 -46.79
N ASP A 545 -12.12 3.27 -46.78
CA ASP A 545 -11.22 2.26 -47.37
C ASP A 545 -10.92 2.54 -48.86
N ALA A 546 -11.85 3.16 -49.60
CA ALA A 546 -11.69 3.50 -51.00
C ALA A 546 -10.96 4.84 -51.27
N VAL A 547 -10.84 5.72 -50.27
CA VAL A 547 -10.38 7.12 -50.46
C VAL A 547 -8.91 7.35 -50.09
N HIS A 548 -8.32 6.49 -49.25
CA HIS A 548 -6.91 6.59 -48.83
C HIS A 548 -6.20 5.23 -48.73
N GLU A 549 -4.87 5.24 -48.88
CA GLU A 549 -4.04 4.11 -48.48
C GLU A 549 -3.88 4.11 -46.95
N TRP A 550 -4.66 3.27 -46.27
CA TRP A 550 -4.62 3.10 -44.82
C TRP A 550 -3.49 2.18 -44.38
N VAL A 551 -2.90 2.50 -43.23
CA VAL A 551 -2.06 1.61 -42.44
C VAL A 551 -2.92 1.08 -41.30
N TYR A 552 -2.98 -0.24 -41.16
CA TYR A 552 -3.67 -0.92 -40.06
C TYR A 552 -2.66 -1.46 -39.05
N ASP A 553 -3.12 -1.68 -37.82
CA ASP A 553 -2.49 -2.63 -36.91
C ASP A 553 -2.39 -4.00 -37.60
N ARG A 554 -1.28 -4.71 -37.34
CA ARG A 554 -0.99 -6.04 -37.88
C ARG A 554 -1.31 -7.16 -36.89
N THR A 555 -1.75 -6.79 -35.70
CA THR A 555 -2.16 -7.72 -34.66
C THR A 555 -3.58 -8.21 -34.95
N GLU A 556 -3.85 -9.51 -34.80
CA GLU A 556 -5.18 -10.10 -34.99
C GLU A 556 -5.55 -10.94 -33.75
N GLY A 557 -6.83 -11.01 -33.40
CA GLY A 557 -7.37 -12.02 -32.46
C GLY A 557 -6.99 -11.88 -30.97
N VAL A 558 -6.61 -10.69 -30.50
CA VAL A 558 -6.17 -10.49 -29.09
C VAL A 558 -7.32 -10.59 -28.07
N PHE A 559 -8.56 -10.28 -28.49
CA PHE A 559 -9.73 -10.54 -27.67
C PHE A 559 -10.11 -12.01 -27.79
N LEU A 560 -9.70 -12.81 -26.79
CA LEU A 560 -10.09 -14.20 -26.67
C LEU A 560 -11.62 -14.33 -26.79
N ALA A 561 -12.08 -14.96 -27.85
CA ALA A 561 -13.45 -15.45 -27.93
C ALA A 561 -13.63 -16.47 -26.80
N GLY A 562 -14.32 -16.06 -25.74
CA GLY A 562 -14.89 -17.00 -24.79
C GLY A 562 -15.83 -17.93 -25.54
N GLU A 563 -15.67 -19.24 -25.35
CA GLU A 563 -16.61 -20.22 -25.88
C GLU A 563 -18.02 -19.89 -25.36
N TYR A 564 -18.94 -19.63 -26.29
CA TYR A 564 -20.35 -19.30 -26.04
C TYR A 564 -21.21 -20.55 -25.90
#